data_AF-A0A842YHB5-F1
#
_entry.id   AF-A0A842YHB5-F1
#
_cell.length_a   1.000
_cell.length_b   1.000
_cell.length_c   1.000
_cell.angle_alpha   90.00
_cell.angle_beta   90.00
_cell.angle_gamma   90.00
#
_symmetry.space_group_name_H-M   'P 1'
#
loop_
_entity.id
_entity.type
_entity.pdbx_description
1 polymer ?
#
loop_
_entity_poly.entity_id
_entity_poly.type
_entity_poly.pdbx_seq_one_letter_code
_entity_poly.pdbx_strand_id
1 'polypeptide(L)'
;MDIGTILLIAAIGAGILDTIILLVGPRLENYDRYSFITSLTSFFTSVGALLWMGTLIFMNQFQYEYITQVTNVEASWLLKISALWAGQSGSLVFWTFLSFTIYFGYRLVSRGYEDDKLVYRASILMGMASVLIAVNALIADP
;
A
#
# COMPACT_ATOMS: atom_id res chain seq x y z
N MET A 1 -15.40 -10.34 -2.65
CA MET A 1 -14.27 -9.40 -2.65
C MET A 1 -14.83 -7.99 -2.62
N ASP A 2 -14.48 -7.22 -1.61
CA ASP A 2 -14.88 -5.81 -1.52
C ASP A 2 -13.93 -4.92 -2.35
N ILE A 3 -14.33 -3.67 -2.59
CA ILE A 3 -13.52 -2.70 -3.35
C ILE A 3 -12.17 -2.45 -2.66
N GLY A 4 -12.15 -2.43 -1.32
CA GLY A 4 -10.92 -2.25 -0.54
C GLY A 4 -9.89 -3.33 -0.82
N THR A 5 -10.29 -4.61 -0.82
CA THR A 5 -9.39 -5.73 -1.13
C THR A 5 -8.85 -5.65 -2.56
N ILE A 6 -9.69 -5.29 -3.54
CA ILE A 6 -9.26 -5.15 -4.94
C ILE A 6 -8.19 -4.05 -5.07
N LEU A 7 -8.39 -2.91 -4.41
CA LEU A 7 -7.43 -1.82 -4.38
C LEU A 7 -6.12 -2.22 -3.69
N LEU A 8 -6.19 -2.97 -2.60
CA LEU A 8 -5.01 -3.48 -1.90
C LEU A 8 -4.20 -4.45 -2.77
N ILE A 9 -4.87 -5.39 -3.44
CA ILE A 9 -4.22 -6.34 -4.38
C ILE A 9 -3.57 -5.58 -5.53
N ALA A 10 -4.27 -4.58 -6.10
CA ALA A 10 -3.71 -3.74 -7.15
C ALA A 10 -2.46 -2.98 -6.66
N ALA A 11 -2.46 -2.50 -5.42
CA ALA A 11 -1.33 -1.80 -4.83
C ALA A 11 -0.09 -2.69 -4.71
N ILE A 12 -0.28 -3.90 -4.14
CA ILE A 12 0.79 -4.89 -3.97
C ILE A 12 1.31 -5.35 -5.33
N GLY A 13 0.41 -5.67 -6.27
CA GLY A 13 0.77 -6.08 -7.62
C GLY A 13 1.59 -5.03 -8.36
N ALA A 14 1.18 -3.76 -8.29
CA ALA A 14 1.94 -2.66 -8.88
C ALA A 14 3.32 -2.47 -8.21
N GLY A 15 3.43 -2.67 -6.89
CA GLY A 15 4.71 -2.59 -6.18
C GLY A 15 5.67 -3.73 -6.51
N ILE A 16 5.15 -4.95 -6.72
CA ILE A 16 5.95 -6.09 -7.21
C ILE A 16 6.44 -5.82 -8.63
N LEU A 17 5.57 -5.31 -9.51
CA LEU A 17 5.95 -4.93 -10.88
C LEU A 17 7.04 -3.85 -10.88
N ASP A 18 6.90 -2.83 -10.03
CA ASP A 18 7.91 -1.78 -9.88
C ASP A 18 9.27 -2.34 -9.44
N THR A 19 9.26 -3.26 -8.48
CA THR A 19 10.46 -3.97 -8.02
C THR A 19 11.15 -4.70 -9.19
N ILE A 20 10.38 -5.42 -10.00
CA ILE A 20 10.92 -6.14 -11.18
C ILE A 20 11.50 -5.16 -12.19
N ILE A 21 10.79 -4.06 -12.48
CA ILE A 21 11.27 -3.02 -13.41
C ILE A 21 12.59 -2.44 -12.94
N LEU A 22 12.76 -2.16 -11.65
CA LEU A 22 14.01 -1.61 -11.12
C LEU A 22 15.16 -2.62 -11.09
N LEU A 23 14.88 -3.90 -10.85
CA LEU A 23 15.89 -4.96 -10.89
C LEU A 23 16.42 -5.21 -12.31
N VAL A 24 15.54 -5.13 -13.31
CA VAL A 24 15.90 -5.30 -14.73
C VAL A 24 16.30 -3.97 -15.39
N GLY A 25 15.98 -2.86 -14.73
CA GLY A 25 16.01 -1.48 -15.24
C GLY A 25 17.27 -1.06 -15.99
N PRO A 26 18.49 -1.38 -15.50
CA PRO A 26 19.72 -1.05 -16.24
C PRO A 26 19.81 -1.67 -17.65
N ARG A 27 18.94 -2.62 -17.99
CA ARG A 27 18.87 -3.31 -19.28
C ARG A 27 17.67 -2.87 -20.14
N LEU A 28 16.81 -1.99 -19.65
CA LEU A 28 15.57 -1.57 -20.29
C LEU A 28 15.60 -0.08 -20.64
N GLU A 29 15.24 0.24 -21.88
CA GLU A 29 15.06 1.63 -22.29
C GLU A 29 13.86 2.25 -21.56
N ASN A 30 14.01 3.47 -21.04
CA ASN A 30 12.95 4.20 -20.33
C ASN A 30 12.42 3.54 -19.03
N TYR A 31 13.19 2.65 -18.39
CA TYR A 31 12.76 1.96 -17.17
C TYR A 31 12.32 2.91 -16.04
N ASP A 32 12.96 4.08 -15.91
CA ASP A 32 12.62 5.08 -14.89
C ASP A 32 11.17 5.56 -15.02
N ARG A 33 10.69 5.78 -16.25
CA ARG A 33 9.30 6.19 -16.52
C ARG A 33 8.32 5.09 -16.14
N TYR A 34 8.61 3.84 -16.51
CA TYR A 34 7.74 2.71 -16.18
C TYR A 34 7.68 2.50 -14.66
N SER A 35 8.83 2.52 -13.99
CA SER A 35 8.92 2.43 -12.53
C SER A 35 8.17 3.57 -11.84
N PHE A 36 8.29 4.79 -12.35
CA PHE A 36 7.55 5.93 -11.82
C PHE A 36 6.03 5.75 -11.94
N ILE A 37 5.54 5.23 -13.07
CA ILE A 37 4.11 4.96 -13.25
C ILE A 37 3.64 3.85 -12.31
N THR A 38 4.38 2.74 -12.19
CA THR A 38 3.99 1.63 -11.31
C THR A 38 4.01 2.03 -9.83
N SER A 39 5.01 2.80 -9.39
CA SER A 39 5.07 3.33 -8.02
C SER A 39 3.96 4.34 -7.72
N LEU A 40 3.57 5.17 -8.71
CA LEU A 40 2.41 6.05 -8.61
C LEU A 40 1.11 5.25 -8.48
N THR A 41 0.96 4.18 -9.28
CA THR A 41 -0.20 3.28 -9.22
C THR A 41 -0.29 2.59 -7.87
N SER A 42 0.80 2.05 -7.33
CA SER A 42 0.81 1.41 -6.01
C SER A 42 0.43 2.39 -4.89
N PHE A 43 0.91 3.64 -4.99
CA PHE A 43 0.56 4.69 -4.06
C PHE A 43 -0.95 5.00 -4.09
N PHE A 44 -1.52 5.38 -5.24
CA PHE A 44 -2.92 5.79 -5.30
C PHE A 44 -3.90 4.68 -4.97
N THR A 45 -3.61 3.44 -5.37
CA THR A 45 -4.47 2.29 -5.04
C THR A 45 -4.42 1.99 -3.54
N SER A 46 -3.26 2.11 -2.88
CA SER A 46 -3.17 1.97 -1.42
C SER A 46 -3.89 3.08 -0.65
N VAL A 47 -3.82 4.33 -1.13
CA VAL A 47 -4.61 5.46 -0.60
C VAL A 47 -6.10 5.16 -0.76
N GLY A 48 -6.52 4.69 -1.92
CA GLY A 48 -7.90 4.31 -2.18
C GLY A 48 -8.40 3.21 -1.22
N ALA A 49 -7.59 2.19 -0.95
CA ALA A 49 -7.92 1.13 -0.01
C ALA A 49 -8.11 1.66 1.42
N LEU A 50 -7.20 2.54 1.88
CA LEU A 50 -7.31 3.16 3.21
C LEU A 50 -8.55 4.06 3.31
N LEU A 51 -8.80 4.89 2.30
CA LEU A 51 -9.96 5.77 2.26
C LEU A 51 -11.27 4.98 2.23
N TRP A 52 -11.33 3.91 1.45
CA TRP A 52 -12.47 3.00 1.44
C TRP A 52 -12.74 2.40 2.81
N MET A 53 -11.72 1.89 3.49
CA MET A 53 -11.88 1.36 4.85
C MET A 53 -12.33 2.45 5.82
N GLY A 54 -11.76 3.65 5.72
CA GLY A 54 -12.16 4.79 6.52
C GLY A 54 -13.62 5.18 6.30
N THR A 55 -14.08 5.30 5.06
CA THR A 55 -15.49 5.65 4.79
C THR A 55 -16.43 4.62 5.40
N LEU A 56 -16.12 3.33 5.30
CA LEU A 56 -16.94 2.29 5.90
C LEU A 56 -16.99 2.38 7.44
N ILE A 57 -15.84 2.64 8.10
CA ILE A 57 -15.75 2.84 9.56
C ILE A 57 -16.59 4.05 10.00
N PHE A 58 -16.38 5.21 9.36
CA PHE A 58 -17.07 6.45 9.74
C PHE A 58 -18.57 6.43 9.42
N MET A 59 -18.97 5.68 8.39
CA MET A 59 -20.38 5.45 8.04
C MET A 59 -21.02 4.29 8.80
N ASN A 60 -20.35 3.70 9.79
CA ASN A 60 -20.87 2.61 10.62
C ASN A 60 -21.40 1.42 9.80
N GLN A 61 -20.67 1.01 8.77
CA GLN A 61 -21.09 -0.06 7.86
C GLN A 61 -20.88 -1.45 8.48
N PHE A 62 -21.68 -1.79 9.49
CA PHE A 62 -21.58 -3.05 10.26
C PHE A 62 -21.92 -4.32 9.47
N GLN A 63 -22.25 -4.21 8.18
CA GLN A 63 -22.33 -5.36 7.29
C GLN A 63 -20.95 -5.99 7.00
N TYR A 64 -19.86 -5.26 7.22
CA TYR A 64 -18.51 -5.77 7.14
C TYR A 64 -18.04 -6.25 8.51
N GLU A 65 -17.64 -7.52 8.60
CA GLU A 65 -17.21 -8.16 9.85
C GLU A 65 -16.11 -7.37 10.55
N TYR A 66 -15.09 -6.94 9.81
CA TYR A 66 -14.00 -6.11 10.33
C TYR A 66 -14.51 -4.91 11.14
N ILE A 67 -15.54 -4.21 10.65
CA ILE A 67 -16.05 -2.98 11.26
C ILE A 67 -16.77 -3.27 12.56
N THR A 68 -17.52 -4.37 12.62
CA THR A 68 -18.17 -4.81 13.87
C THR A 68 -17.19 -5.18 14.96
N GLN A 69 -15.98 -5.61 14.60
CA GLN A 69 -14.95 -6.00 15.55
C GLN A 69 -14.17 -4.79 16.10
N VAL A 70 -13.97 -3.74 15.30
CA VAL A 70 -13.07 -2.62 15.65
C VAL A 70 -13.76 -1.34 16.10
N THR A 71 -15.07 -1.19 15.88
CA THR A 71 -15.80 0.02 16.27
C THR A 71 -17.28 -0.22 16.57
N ASN A 72 -17.94 0.78 17.15
CA ASN A 72 -19.39 0.78 17.41
C ASN A 72 -19.99 2.17 17.14
N VAL A 73 -21.32 2.29 17.24
CA VAL A 73 -22.04 3.55 16.94
C VAL A 73 -21.64 4.68 17.89
N GLU A 74 -21.44 4.36 19.16
CA GLU A 74 -21.14 5.31 20.24
C GLU A 74 -19.67 5.73 20.30
N ALA A 75 -18.80 5.07 19.51
CA ALA A 75 -17.37 5.35 19.50
C ALA A 75 -17.11 6.80 19.10
N SER A 76 -16.27 7.48 19.88
CA SER A 76 -15.82 8.83 19.57
C SER A 76 -15.04 8.86 18.25
N TRP A 77 -15.00 10.02 17.59
CA TRP A 77 -14.33 10.16 16.30
C TRP A 77 -12.84 9.77 16.36
N LEU A 78 -12.15 10.04 17.47
CA LEU A 78 -10.75 9.65 17.69
C LEU A 78 -10.58 8.12 17.72
N LEU A 79 -11.52 7.40 18.34
CA LEU A 79 -11.47 5.94 18.36
C LEU A 79 -11.74 5.35 16.97
N LYS A 80 -12.61 5.97 16.17
CA LYS A 80 -12.82 5.60 14.77
C LYS A 80 -11.58 5.84 13.90
N ILE A 81 -10.77 6.86 14.20
CA ILE A 81 -9.45 7.01 13.57
C ILE A 81 -8.54 5.85 13.96
N SER A 82 -8.48 5.48 15.25
CA SER A 82 -7.65 4.36 15.69
C SER A 82 -8.06 3.02 15.08
N ALA A 83 -9.34 2.89 14.69
CA ALA A 83 -9.83 1.74 13.96
C ALA A 83 -9.17 1.60 12.58
N LEU A 84 -8.60 2.65 11.98
CA LEU A 84 -7.91 2.56 10.68
C LEU A 84 -6.67 1.64 10.68
N TRP A 85 -6.11 1.34 11.85
CA TRP A 85 -4.97 0.41 11.97
C TRP A 85 -5.25 -0.68 13.02
N ALA A 86 -6.50 -0.82 13.47
CA ALA A 86 -6.87 -1.82 14.46
C ALA A 86 -7.00 -3.22 13.82
N GLY A 87 -6.63 -4.23 14.60
CA GLY A 87 -6.65 -5.62 14.15
C GLY A 87 -5.65 -5.91 13.03
N GLN A 88 -5.59 -7.17 12.60
CA GLN A 88 -4.65 -7.60 11.56
C GLN A 88 -4.98 -6.97 10.20
N SER A 89 -6.25 -7.05 9.77
CA SER A 89 -6.68 -6.53 8.46
C SER A 89 -6.53 -5.01 8.35
N GLY A 90 -6.84 -4.27 9.41
CA GLY A 90 -6.63 -2.81 9.46
C GLY A 90 -5.16 -2.43 9.42
N SER A 91 -4.35 -3.09 10.25
CA SER A 91 -2.90 -2.92 10.22
C SER A 91 -2.32 -3.19 8.82
N LEU A 92 -2.77 -4.25 8.14
CA LEU A 92 -2.30 -4.57 6.78
C LEU A 92 -2.54 -3.42 5.80
N VAL A 93 -3.77 -2.88 5.75
CA VAL A 93 -4.12 -1.76 4.87
C VAL A 93 -3.32 -0.51 5.25
N PHE A 94 -3.26 -0.18 6.54
CA PHE A 94 -2.57 1.01 7.03
C PHE A 94 -1.07 0.99 6.73
N TRP A 95 -0.38 -0.11 7.05
CA TRP A 95 1.05 -0.23 6.82
C TRP A 95 1.38 -0.31 5.34
N THR A 96 0.53 -0.93 4.52
CA THR A 96 0.69 -0.91 3.05
C THR A 96 0.65 0.51 2.50
N PHE A 97 -0.37 1.28 2.89
CA PHE A 97 -0.48 2.69 2.54
C PHE A 97 0.75 3.48 2.98
N LEU A 98 1.20 3.31 4.23
CA LEU A 98 2.33 4.08 4.77
C LEU A 98 3.63 3.74 4.03
N SER A 99 3.91 2.45 3.80
CA SER A 99 5.10 2.00 3.08
C SER A 99 5.14 2.54 1.64
N PHE A 100 4.03 2.44 0.89
CA PHE A 100 4.00 2.96 -0.47
C PHE A 100 3.99 4.48 -0.54
N THR A 101 3.46 5.18 0.48
CA THR A 101 3.56 6.64 0.59
C THR A 101 5.01 7.08 0.79
N ILE A 102 5.72 6.46 1.74
CA ILE A 102 7.14 6.77 2.00
C ILE A 102 7.98 6.47 0.76
N TYR A 103 7.76 5.32 0.13
CA TYR A 103 8.48 4.92 -1.07
C TYR A 103 8.22 5.88 -2.26
N PHE A 104 6.95 6.23 -2.51
CA PHE A 104 6.61 7.17 -3.57
C PHE A 104 7.19 8.56 -3.30
N GLY A 105 7.18 9.02 -2.05
CA GLY A 105 7.88 10.25 -1.63
C GLY A 105 9.38 10.20 -1.92
N TYR A 106 10.03 9.07 -1.60
CA TYR A 106 11.43 8.84 -1.96
C TYR A 106 11.68 8.90 -3.48
N ARG A 107 10.81 8.30 -4.29
CA ARG A 107 10.88 8.36 -5.77
C ARG A 107 10.68 9.77 -6.31
N LEU A 108 9.83 10.59 -5.69
CA LEU A 108 9.65 11.99 -6.07
C LEU A 108 10.90 12.83 -5.82
N VAL A 109 11.56 12.62 -4.66
CA VAL A 109 12.77 13.38 -4.29
C VAL A 109 14.00 12.91 -5.06
N SER A 110 14.10 11.61 -5.35
CA SER A 110 15.22 11.03 -6.11
C SER A 110 15.06 11.18 -7.63
N ARG A 111 13.95 11.73 -8.11
CA ARG A 111 13.72 11.94 -9.54
C ARG A 111 14.75 12.89 -10.14
N GLY A 112 15.44 12.45 -11.19
CA GLY A 112 16.51 13.20 -11.85
C GLY A 112 17.91 12.98 -11.26
N TYR A 113 18.04 12.19 -10.19
CA TYR A 113 19.33 11.68 -9.73
C TYR A 113 19.62 10.35 -10.42
N GLU A 114 20.35 10.39 -11.53
CA GLU A 114 20.80 9.20 -12.28
C GLU A 114 22.04 8.56 -11.62
N ASP A 115 21.89 8.08 -10.38
CA ASP A 115 22.89 7.20 -9.75
C ASP A 115 22.32 5.77 -9.68
N ASP A 116 22.97 4.84 -10.36
CA ASP A 116 22.63 3.41 -10.34
C ASP A 116 22.49 2.86 -8.92
N LYS A 117 23.22 3.43 -7.95
CA LYS A 117 23.12 3.05 -6.54
C LYS A 117 21.77 3.43 -5.91
N LEU A 118 21.18 4.56 -6.31
CA LEU A 118 19.86 4.99 -5.82
C LEU A 118 18.75 4.08 -6.35
N VAL A 119 18.86 3.67 -7.62
CA VAL A 119 17.93 2.74 -8.26
C VAL A 119 17.94 1.38 -7.56
N TYR A 120 19.13 0.86 -7.23
CA TYR A 120 19.25 -0.42 -6.52
C TYR A 120 18.77 -0.34 -5.07
N ARG A 121 18.96 0.80 -4.39
CA ARG A 121 18.38 1.03 -3.05
C ARG A 121 16.85 1.06 -3.11
N ALA A 122 16.29 1.72 -4.12
CA ALA A 122 14.85 1.78 -4.35
C ALA A 122 14.25 0.38 -4.54
N SER A 123 14.89 -0.46 -5.37
CA SER A 123 14.42 -1.81 -5.65
C SER A 123 14.42 -2.71 -4.41
N ILE A 124 15.46 -2.60 -3.57
CA ILE A 124 15.53 -3.36 -2.31
C ILE A 124 14.41 -2.93 -1.36
N LEU A 125 14.20 -1.62 -1.17
CA LEU A 125 13.16 -1.10 -0.29
C LEU A 125 11.76 -1.51 -0.75
N MET A 126 11.47 -1.33 -2.04
CA MET A 126 10.16 -1.67 -2.62
C MET A 126 9.90 -3.17 -2.62
N GLY A 127 10.92 -3.98 -2.96
CA GLY A 127 10.82 -5.43 -2.96
C GLY A 127 10.58 -5.98 -1.56
N MET A 128 11.33 -5.51 -0.58
CA MET A 128 11.16 -5.92 0.82
C MET A 128 9.77 -5.53 1.34
N ALA A 129 9.33 -4.29 1.11
CA ALA A 129 7.99 -3.85 1.52
C ALA A 129 6.89 -4.70 0.87
N SER A 130 6.98 -4.92 -0.44
CA SER A 130 5.99 -5.70 -1.19
C SER A 130 5.92 -7.15 -0.72
N VAL A 131 7.05 -7.80 -0.45
CA VAL A 131 7.10 -9.17 0.07
C VAL A 131 6.52 -9.26 1.47
N LEU A 132 6.92 -8.37 2.39
CA LEU A 132 6.41 -8.38 3.77
C LEU A 132 4.90 -8.16 3.82
N ILE A 133 4.39 -7.23 3.00
CA ILE A 133 2.96 -6.97 2.88
C ILE A 133 2.25 -8.19 2.27
N ALA A 134 2.79 -8.79 1.21
CA ALA A 134 2.19 -9.97 0.58
C ALA A 134 2.14 -11.15 1.54
N VAL A 135 3.22 -11.42 2.28
CA VAL A 135 3.25 -12.49 3.30
C VAL A 135 2.23 -12.22 4.40
N ASN A 136 2.16 -10.99 4.90
CA ASN A 136 1.17 -10.63 5.94
C ASN A 136 -0.27 -10.77 5.42
N ALA A 137 -0.52 -10.43 4.15
CA ALA A 137 -1.81 -10.65 3.52
C ALA A 137 -2.18 -12.14 3.41
N LEU A 138 -1.21 -13.00 3.07
CA LEU A 138 -1.41 -14.46 3.00
C LEU A 138 -1.64 -15.11 4.37
N ILE A 139 -1.06 -14.54 5.43
CA ILE A 139 -1.24 -15.02 6.81
C ILE A 139 -2.54 -14.48 7.43
N ALA A 140 -3.11 -13.41 6.88
CA ALA A 140 -4.33 -12.79 7.41
C ALA A 140 -5.61 -13.59 7.15
N ASP A 141 -5.61 -14.52 6.18
CA ASP A 141 -6.65 -15.54 6.00
C ASP A 141 -6.14 -16.89 6.55
N PRO A 142 -6.49 -17.30 7.79
CA PRO A 142 -6.44 -18.69 8.21
C PRO A 142 -7.60 -19.53 7.66
#